data_AF-A0A6H5IML1-F1
#
_entry.id   AF-A0A6H5IML1-F1
#
_cell.length_a   1.000
_cell.length_b   1.000
_cell.length_c   1.000
_cell.angle_alpha   90.00
_cell.angle_beta   90.00
_cell.angle_gamma   90.00
#
_symmetry.space_group_name_H-M   'P 1'
#
loop_
_entity.id
_entity.type
_entity.pdbx_description
1 polymer ?
#
loop_
_entity_poly.entity_id
_entity_poly.type
_entity_poly.pdbx_seq_one_letter_code
_entity_poly.pdbx_strand_id
1 'polypeptide(L)'
;MYTYSVSGYDVNNKRFSPCSLRAIRNVLQAKSGRCFSEPEESFCGNLRVEGDEECDAGLLGTEDNDACCDKNCKLRRNQGAVCSDKNSPCCQNCAFMGPGVKCRDAQYATCEQESRCTGASSECPRSPAMKDGTSCLERGQCHQGKCVPYCETQGLTSCMCDTTGDACKRCCRMGLNDTCFPIDPQDILPDGTPCIQGFCNKGTCEKTIQDVVERFWDIIEDININKVMRFLKDNIVGAVIISTAIVWIPTSCVISYIDKRQLKDTEKKYRWKNTDQLIHPEEQRRIIYLGSNNATPHRSQASHFSTQVS
;
A
#
# COMPACT_ATOMS: atom_id res chain seq x y z
N MET A 1 3.92 0.60 9.21
CA MET A 1 3.47 1.24 7.96
C MET A 1 3.76 2.72 8.06
N TYR A 2 5.03 3.09 7.91
CA TYR A 2 5.44 4.48 7.81
C TYR A 2 5.33 4.91 6.35
N THR A 3 4.97 6.16 6.10
CA THR A 3 4.72 6.69 4.74
C THR A 3 6.00 6.98 3.97
N TYR A 4 7.13 7.11 4.68
CA TYR A 4 8.43 7.36 4.09
C TYR A 4 9.34 6.13 4.24
N SER A 5 10.41 6.12 3.44
CA SER A 5 11.47 5.13 3.55
C SER A 5 12.08 5.15 4.95
N VAL A 6 12.37 3.97 5.50
CA VAL A 6 13.01 3.80 6.81
C VAL A 6 14.35 3.11 6.65
N SER A 7 15.32 3.44 7.50
CA SER A 7 16.67 2.87 7.46
C SER A 7 16.72 1.39 7.90
N GLY A 8 15.77 0.95 8.73
CA GLY A 8 15.77 -0.41 9.26
C GLY A 8 16.60 -0.61 10.54
N TYR A 9 17.25 0.45 11.04
CA TYR A 9 18.08 0.41 12.26
C TYR A 9 17.25 0.26 13.52
N ASP A 10 16.07 0.86 13.57
CA ASP A 10 15.25 0.85 14.78
C ASP A 10 14.37 -0.41 14.86
N VAL A 11 14.16 -0.89 16.08
CA VAL A 11 13.39 -2.11 16.36
C VAL A 11 11.97 -2.04 15.75
N ASN A 12 11.37 -0.85 15.73
CA ASN A 12 10.03 -0.63 15.20
C ASN A 12 9.98 -0.66 13.66
N ASN A 13 11.11 -0.60 12.95
CA ASN A 13 11.12 -0.78 11.49
C ASN A 13 10.81 -2.22 11.07
N LYS A 14 10.94 -3.18 11.99
CA LYS A 14 10.70 -4.62 11.77
C LYS A 14 9.34 -5.08 12.31
N ARG A 15 8.51 -4.16 12.80
CA ARG A 15 7.22 -4.48 13.46
C ARG A 15 6.11 -3.59 12.93
N PHE A 16 4.90 -4.15 12.86
CA PHE A 16 3.70 -3.35 12.62
C PHE A 16 3.31 -2.57 13.87
N SER A 17 2.78 -1.36 13.66
CA SER A 17 2.18 -0.58 14.75
C SER A 17 0.84 -1.20 15.18
N PRO A 18 0.34 -0.90 16.39
CA PRO A 18 -0.98 -1.34 16.84
C PRO A 18 -2.11 -0.93 15.87
N CYS A 19 -2.02 0.23 15.23
CA CYS A 19 -2.99 0.69 14.24
C CYS A 19 -2.99 -0.19 13.00
N SER A 20 -1.79 -0.50 12.47
CA SER A 20 -1.66 -1.41 11.32
C SER A 20 -2.19 -2.80 11.64
N LEU A 21 -1.88 -3.35 12.83
CA LEU A 21 -2.35 -4.68 13.24
C LEU A 21 -3.88 -4.74 13.33
N ARG A 22 -4.55 -3.72 13.88
CA ARG A 22 -6.03 -3.65 13.91
C ARG A 22 -6.62 -3.62 12.50
N ALA A 23 -6.06 -2.81 11.62
CA ALA A 23 -6.52 -2.71 10.23
C ALA A 23 -6.34 -4.05 9.48
N ILE A 24 -5.15 -4.66 9.57
CA ILE A 24 -4.85 -5.96 8.97
C ILE A 24 -5.83 -7.03 9.50
N ARG A 25 -6.06 -7.07 10.82
CA ARG A 25 -7.00 -8.02 11.43
C ARG A 25 -8.41 -7.92 10.84
N ASN A 26 -8.96 -6.71 10.72
CA ASN A 26 -10.31 -6.50 10.18
C ASN A 26 -10.42 -7.00 8.74
N VAL A 27 -9.39 -6.74 7.92
CA VAL A 27 -9.34 -7.21 6.53
C VAL A 27 -9.27 -8.74 6.47
N LEU A 28 -8.39 -9.35 7.27
CA LEU A 28 -8.26 -10.80 7.35
C LEU A 28 -9.57 -11.45 7.79
N GLN A 29 -10.25 -10.93 8.81
CA GLN A 29 -11.54 -11.47 9.27
C GLN A 29 -12.64 -11.39 8.19
N ALA A 30 -12.67 -10.31 7.40
CA ALA A 30 -13.70 -10.13 6.38
C ALA A 30 -13.42 -10.85 5.06
N LYS A 31 -12.16 -11.10 4.73
CA LYS A 31 -11.75 -11.50 3.36
C LYS A 31 -10.90 -12.76 3.27
N SER A 32 -10.25 -13.23 4.36
CA SER A 32 -9.33 -14.38 4.29
C SER A 32 -9.99 -15.62 3.68
N GLY A 33 -11.18 -16.00 4.16
CA GLY A 33 -11.91 -17.18 3.66
C GLY A 33 -12.36 -17.12 2.20
N ARG A 34 -12.11 -16.03 1.46
CA ARG A 34 -12.40 -15.94 0.02
C ARG A 34 -11.29 -16.49 -0.86
N CYS A 35 -10.04 -16.42 -0.40
CA CYS A 35 -8.87 -16.75 -1.25
C CYS A 35 -7.67 -17.31 -0.49
N PHE A 36 -7.69 -17.32 0.85
CA PHE A 36 -6.65 -18.00 1.61
C PHE A 36 -7.03 -19.47 1.65
N SER A 37 -6.17 -20.31 1.12
CA SER A 37 -6.22 -21.76 1.32
C SER A 37 -5.43 -22.11 2.59
N GLU A 38 -5.65 -23.30 3.11
CA GLU A 38 -4.63 -23.90 3.97
C GLU A 38 -3.32 -23.97 3.19
N PRO A 39 -2.15 -23.76 3.83
CA PRO A 39 -0.88 -23.97 3.17
C PRO A 39 -0.84 -25.41 2.65
N GLU A 40 -0.80 -25.59 1.33
CA GLU A 40 -0.48 -26.91 0.77
C GLU A 40 0.95 -27.22 1.22
N GLU A 41 1.16 -28.35 1.89
CA GLU A 41 2.46 -28.70 2.46
C GLU A 41 3.54 -28.94 1.38
N SER A 42 3.13 -29.19 0.13
CA SER A 42 4.00 -29.38 -1.03
C SER A 42 3.24 -29.25 -2.35
N PHE A 43 3.83 -28.63 -3.37
CA PHE A 43 3.29 -28.58 -4.73
C PHE A 43 4.34 -29.02 -5.76
N CYS A 44 4.13 -30.19 -6.35
CA CYS A 44 5.04 -30.74 -7.35
C CYS A 44 4.89 -30.00 -8.68
N GLY A 45 5.95 -29.30 -9.09
CA GLY A 45 6.04 -28.58 -10.37
C GLY A 45 6.33 -27.09 -10.24
N ASN A 46 6.61 -26.57 -9.04
CA ASN A 46 6.97 -25.16 -8.80
C ASN A 46 8.50 -24.92 -8.71
N LEU A 47 9.32 -25.94 -8.99
CA LEU A 47 10.78 -25.96 -8.91
C LEU A 47 11.34 -25.90 -7.48
N ARG A 48 10.52 -26.15 -6.46
CA ARG A 48 10.94 -26.17 -5.06
C ARG A 48 10.60 -27.51 -4.43
N VAL A 49 11.60 -28.08 -3.78
CA VAL A 49 11.41 -29.31 -3.01
C VAL A 49 10.72 -28.97 -1.71
N GLU A 50 9.48 -29.43 -1.56
CA GLU A 50 8.62 -29.17 -0.40
C GLU A 50 8.02 -30.47 0.15
N GLY A 51 7.71 -30.50 1.45
CA GLY A 51 7.10 -31.68 2.09
C GLY A 51 7.89 -32.98 1.88
N ASP A 52 7.24 -33.96 1.25
CA ASP A 52 7.78 -35.30 0.98
C ASP A 52 8.50 -35.44 -0.37
N GLU A 53 8.65 -34.36 -1.14
CA GLU A 53 9.33 -34.39 -2.44
C GLU A 53 10.83 -34.68 -2.30
N GLU A 54 11.42 -35.40 -3.25
CA GLU A 54 12.88 -35.61 -3.31
C GLU A 54 13.55 -34.68 -4.34
N CYS A 55 12.77 -34.19 -5.29
CA CYS A 55 13.18 -33.29 -6.36
C CYS A 55 11.93 -32.60 -6.94
N ASP A 56 12.12 -31.45 -7.58
CA ASP A 56 11.09 -30.82 -8.38
C ASP A 56 11.73 -30.17 -9.61
N ALA A 57 11.58 -30.82 -10.76
CA ALA A 57 12.08 -30.31 -12.04
C ALA A 57 11.12 -29.32 -12.73
N GLY A 58 10.07 -28.88 -12.03
CA GLY A 58 9.03 -28.01 -12.56
C GLY A 58 8.14 -28.75 -13.56
N LEU A 59 7.64 -28.02 -14.55
CA LEU A 59 6.81 -28.58 -15.63
C LEU A 59 7.49 -29.78 -16.33
N LEU A 60 8.82 -29.73 -16.53
CA LEU A 60 9.58 -30.84 -17.14
C LEU A 60 9.50 -32.13 -16.33
N GLY A 61 9.50 -32.04 -15.00
CA GLY A 61 9.29 -33.17 -14.11
C GLY A 61 7.90 -33.74 -14.31
N THR A 62 6.86 -32.88 -14.27
CA THR A 62 5.47 -33.30 -14.45
C THR A 62 5.16 -33.88 -15.84
N GLU A 63 5.91 -33.49 -16.87
CA GLU A 63 5.87 -34.07 -18.22
C GLU A 63 6.71 -35.35 -18.36
N ASP A 64 7.34 -35.82 -17.28
CA ASP A 64 8.20 -37.01 -17.21
C ASP A 64 9.44 -36.93 -18.13
N ASN A 65 9.91 -35.71 -18.41
CA ASN A 65 11.01 -35.42 -19.35
C ASN A 65 12.36 -35.16 -18.67
N ASP A 66 12.40 -34.95 -17.35
CA ASP A 66 13.66 -34.76 -16.61
C ASP A 66 14.38 -36.10 -16.36
N ALA A 67 15.70 -36.10 -16.49
CA ALA A 67 16.53 -37.31 -16.35
C ALA A 67 16.72 -37.74 -14.89
N CYS A 68 16.60 -36.81 -13.94
CA CYS A 68 16.87 -37.05 -12.53
C CYS A 68 15.59 -37.17 -11.71
N CYS A 69 14.53 -36.48 -12.12
CA CYS A 69 13.26 -36.34 -11.41
C CYS A 69 12.09 -36.89 -12.23
N ASP A 70 11.18 -37.60 -11.58
CA ASP A 70 9.95 -38.08 -12.20
C ASP A 70 8.76 -37.12 -12.01
N LYS A 71 7.63 -37.47 -12.63
CA LYS A 71 6.38 -36.70 -12.54
C LYS A 71 5.71 -36.66 -11.17
N ASN A 72 6.18 -37.47 -10.22
CA ASN A 72 5.69 -37.49 -8.84
C ASN A 72 6.68 -36.80 -7.89
N CYS A 73 7.63 -36.02 -8.42
CA CYS A 73 8.66 -35.33 -7.64
C CYS A 73 9.54 -36.28 -6.81
N LYS A 74 9.84 -37.46 -7.37
CA LYS A 74 10.76 -38.45 -6.82
C LYS A 74 12.00 -38.60 -7.69
N LEU A 75 13.13 -38.88 -7.07
CA LEU A 75 14.37 -39.12 -7.80
C LEU A 75 14.26 -40.45 -8.57
N ARG A 76 14.73 -40.47 -9.82
CA ARG A 76 14.81 -41.68 -10.64
C ARG A 76 15.96 -42.58 -10.20
N ARG A 77 15.89 -43.11 -8.97
CA ARG A 77 16.92 -43.97 -8.38
C ARG A 77 17.17 -45.24 -9.20
N ASN A 78 16.15 -45.74 -9.89
CA ASN A 78 16.26 -46.85 -10.84
C ASN A 78 17.13 -46.53 -12.06
N GLN A 79 17.35 -45.25 -12.37
CA GLN A 79 18.25 -44.76 -13.44
C GLN A 79 19.58 -44.22 -12.87
N GLY A 80 19.85 -44.45 -11.57
CA GLY A 80 21.08 -44.03 -10.91
C GLY A 80 21.06 -42.58 -10.40
N ALA A 81 19.92 -41.89 -10.44
CA ALA A 81 19.82 -40.53 -9.90
C ALA A 81 19.94 -40.54 -8.37
N VAL A 82 20.87 -39.75 -7.84
CA VAL A 82 21.07 -39.52 -6.40
C VAL A 82 20.80 -38.08 -5.99
N CYS A 83 20.61 -37.18 -6.98
CA CYS A 83 20.22 -35.79 -6.78
C CYS A 83 19.54 -35.23 -8.05
N SER A 84 19.00 -34.01 -7.95
CA SER A 84 18.38 -33.28 -9.07
C SER A 84 19.19 -32.05 -9.44
N ASP A 85 19.59 -31.95 -10.71
CA ASP A 85 20.32 -30.80 -11.26
C ASP A 85 19.53 -29.48 -11.17
N LYS A 86 18.19 -29.56 -11.07
CA LYS A 86 17.32 -28.37 -10.95
C LYS A 86 17.25 -27.79 -9.55
N ASN A 87 17.43 -28.63 -8.52
CA ASN A 87 17.19 -28.24 -7.13
C ASN A 87 18.47 -28.16 -6.31
N SER A 88 19.53 -28.85 -6.72
CA SER A 88 20.75 -29.03 -5.92
C SER A 88 21.97 -28.36 -6.56
N PRO A 89 22.58 -27.35 -5.93
CA PRO A 89 23.74 -26.62 -6.49
C PRO A 89 25.00 -27.48 -6.66
N CYS A 90 25.10 -28.61 -5.97
CA CYS A 90 26.20 -29.58 -6.09
C CYS A 90 25.78 -30.86 -6.82
N CYS A 91 24.79 -30.79 -7.70
CA CYS A 91 24.37 -31.89 -8.55
C CYS A 91 24.72 -31.61 -10.02
N GLN A 92 25.24 -32.60 -10.71
CA GLN A 92 25.49 -32.56 -12.13
C GLN A 92 25.24 -33.92 -12.75
N ASN A 93 24.40 -33.98 -13.78
CA ASN A 93 23.98 -35.21 -14.44
C ASN A 93 23.43 -36.24 -13.44
N CYS A 94 22.57 -35.79 -12.53
CA CYS A 94 21.92 -36.61 -11.50
C CYS A 94 22.87 -37.24 -10.46
N ALA A 95 24.13 -36.83 -10.44
CA ALA A 95 25.16 -37.30 -9.52
C ALA A 95 25.81 -36.14 -8.75
N PHE A 96 26.35 -36.42 -7.56
CA PHE A 96 27.06 -35.41 -6.78
C PHE A 96 28.30 -34.93 -7.53
N MET A 97 28.46 -33.61 -7.60
CA MET A 97 29.66 -32.99 -8.16
C MET A 97 30.89 -33.36 -7.32
N GLY A 98 32.05 -33.47 -7.97
CA GLY A 98 33.30 -33.76 -7.29
C GLY A 98 33.67 -32.76 -6.19
N PRO A 99 34.50 -33.16 -5.22
CA PRO A 99 34.93 -32.27 -4.13
C PRO A 99 35.68 -31.05 -4.69
N GLY A 100 35.41 -29.88 -4.10
CA GLY A 100 36.10 -28.64 -4.46
C GLY A 100 35.44 -27.82 -5.58
N VAL A 101 34.38 -28.33 -6.23
CA VAL A 101 33.59 -27.53 -7.18
C VAL A 101 32.89 -26.39 -6.46
N LYS A 102 33.03 -25.16 -6.95
CA LYS A 102 32.43 -23.97 -6.33
C LYS A 102 30.92 -23.96 -6.56
N CYS A 103 30.16 -23.86 -5.47
CA CYS A 103 28.69 -23.83 -5.49
C CYS A 103 28.07 -22.55 -4.92
N ARG A 104 28.83 -21.77 -4.15
CA ARG A 104 28.46 -20.40 -3.73
C ARG A 104 29.65 -19.47 -3.88
N ASP A 105 29.41 -18.30 -4.45
CA ASP A 105 30.38 -17.20 -4.47
C ASP A 105 30.52 -16.57 -3.07
N ALA A 106 31.66 -15.93 -2.84
CA ALA A 106 31.89 -15.16 -1.62
C ALA A 106 30.96 -13.94 -1.58
N GLN A 107 30.23 -13.77 -0.47
CA GLN A 107 29.31 -12.68 -0.23
C GLN A 107 29.89 -11.74 0.85
N TYR A 108 30.62 -10.73 0.41
CA TYR A 108 31.21 -9.72 1.31
C TYR A 108 30.16 -8.93 2.09
N ALA A 109 28.98 -8.73 1.50
CA ALA A 109 27.88 -8.01 2.12
C ALA A 109 27.35 -8.69 3.39
N THR A 110 27.33 -10.03 3.41
CA THR A 110 26.84 -10.84 4.53
C THR A 110 27.98 -11.50 5.33
N CYS A 111 29.25 -11.22 4.98
CA CYS A 111 30.43 -11.80 5.61
C CYS A 111 30.57 -13.31 5.46
N GLU A 112 30.21 -13.83 4.29
CA GLU A 112 30.23 -15.26 3.97
C GLU A 112 31.27 -15.55 2.88
N GLN A 113 32.20 -16.47 3.11
CA GLN A 113 33.18 -16.89 2.12
C GLN A 113 32.54 -17.70 0.99
N GLU A 114 33.31 -18.00 -0.05
CA GLU A 114 32.90 -18.99 -1.03
C GLU A 114 32.71 -20.37 -0.37
N SER A 115 31.83 -21.18 -0.97
CA SER A 115 31.59 -22.55 -0.54
C SER A 115 31.74 -23.50 -1.71
N ARG A 116 32.19 -24.72 -1.39
CA ARG A 116 32.55 -25.75 -2.37
C ARG A 116 31.88 -27.06 -2.03
N CYS A 117 31.47 -27.80 -3.05
CA CYS A 117 30.87 -29.11 -2.94
C CYS A 117 31.81 -30.09 -2.23
N THR A 118 31.25 -30.97 -1.42
CA THR A 118 32.00 -31.94 -0.62
C THR A 118 32.34 -33.21 -1.40
N GLY A 119 31.69 -33.47 -2.54
CA GLY A 119 31.77 -34.74 -3.25
C GLY A 119 30.80 -35.81 -2.76
N ALA A 120 30.17 -35.61 -1.59
CA ALA A 120 29.36 -36.62 -0.93
C ALA A 120 27.91 -36.18 -0.66
N SER A 121 27.54 -34.97 -1.07
CA SER A 121 26.20 -34.40 -0.91
C SER A 121 25.83 -33.52 -2.10
N SER A 122 24.54 -33.44 -2.40
CA SER A 122 23.96 -32.53 -3.39
C SER A 122 23.76 -31.12 -2.86
N GLU A 123 23.76 -30.95 -1.54
CA GLU A 123 23.67 -29.65 -0.90
C GLU A 123 25.03 -28.93 -0.94
N CYS A 124 24.99 -27.64 -1.26
CA CYS A 124 26.15 -26.79 -1.08
C CYS A 124 26.33 -26.50 0.42
N PRO A 125 27.47 -26.85 1.03
CA PRO A 125 27.67 -26.62 2.46
C PRO A 125 27.58 -25.14 2.80
N ARG A 126 27.24 -24.83 4.05
CA ARG A 126 27.19 -23.45 4.52
C ARG A 126 28.54 -22.78 4.32
N SER A 127 28.52 -21.58 3.74
CA SER A 127 29.71 -20.76 3.57
C SER A 127 30.39 -20.49 4.92
N PRO A 128 31.72 -20.70 5.02
CA PRO A 128 32.48 -20.27 6.19
C PRO A 128 32.38 -18.77 6.42
N ALA A 129 32.50 -18.33 7.68
CA ALA A 129 32.56 -16.91 8.01
C ALA A 129 33.81 -16.26 7.40
N MET A 130 33.67 -15.05 6.84
CA MET A 130 34.82 -14.23 6.48
C MET A 130 35.68 -13.88 7.69
N LYS A 131 36.97 -13.60 7.44
CA LYS A 131 37.90 -13.18 8.49
C LYS A 131 37.39 -11.90 9.17
N ASP A 132 37.47 -11.87 10.49
CA ASP A 132 37.13 -10.69 11.27
C ASP A 132 37.93 -9.46 10.80
N GLY A 133 37.24 -8.32 10.70
CA GLY A 133 37.80 -7.06 10.18
C GLY A 133 37.71 -6.91 8.66
N THR A 134 37.21 -7.91 7.92
CA THR A 134 36.95 -7.76 6.47
C THR A 134 35.88 -6.70 6.24
N SER A 135 36.11 -5.74 5.34
CA SER A 135 35.12 -4.71 5.01
C SER A 135 33.87 -5.31 4.36
N CYS A 136 32.70 -4.88 4.82
CA CYS A 136 31.39 -5.29 4.30
C CYS A 136 30.51 -4.08 3.96
N LEU A 137 29.19 -4.26 3.89
CA LEU A 137 28.25 -3.18 3.60
C LEU A 137 28.47 -1.96 4.50
N GLU A 138 28.28 -0.77 3.94
CA GLU A 138 28.22 0.48 4.72
C GLU A 138 29.48 0.80 5.56
N ARG A 139 30.67 0.49 5.04
CA ARG A 139 31.96 0.60 5.77
C ARG A 139 31.99 -0.20 7.08
N GLY A 140 31.08 -1.15 7.21
CA GLY A 140 31.07 -2.12 8.29
C GLY A 140 32.23 -3.09 8.19
N GLN A 141 32.38 -3.89 9.24
CA GLN A 141 33.39 -4.93 9.33
C GLN A 141 32.74 -6.26 9.70
N CYS A 142 33.27 -7.34 9.14
CA CYS A 142 32.88 -8.68 9.50
C CYS A 142 33.31 -9.00 10.92
N HIS A 143 32.40 -9.57 11.70
CA HIS A 143 32.69 -10.18 12.99
C HIS A 143 31.88 -11.47 13.12
N GLN A 144 32.57 -12.60 13.30
CA GLN A 144 31.94 -13.93 13.43
C GLN A 144 30.94 -14.27 12.30
N GLY A 145 31.25 -13.88 11.07
CA GLY A 145 30.40 -14.15 9.90
C GLY A 145 29.14 -13.28 9.82
N LYS A 146 29.11 -12.13 10.50
CA LYS A 146 28.07 -11.11 10.35
C LYS A 146 28.70 -9.77 10.02
N CYS A 147 28.07 -9.02 9.13
CA CYS A 147 28.47 -7.64 8.85
C CYS A 147 28.00 -6.73 9.98
N VAL A 148 28.95 -6.18 10.75
CA VAL A 148 28.70 -5.19 11.80
C VAL A 148 28.86 -3.81 11.17
N PRO A 149 27.84 -2.93 11.16
CA PRO A 149 27.94 -1.63 10.52
C PRO A 149 28.97 -0.72 11.21
N TYR A 150 29.40 0.31 10.51
CA TYR A 150 30.50 1.18 10.95
C TYR A 150 30.32 1.71 12.38
N CYS A 151 29.17 2.28 12.74
CA CYS A 151 28.97 2.87 14.05
C CYS A 151 29.15 1.85 15.19
N GLU A 152 28.63 0.64 15.02
CA GLU A 152 28.73 -0.46 15.97
C GLU A 152 30.20 -0.90 16.17
N THR A 153 31.02 -0.86 15.11
CA THR A 153 32.47 -1.12 15.25
C THR A 153 33.19 -0.08 16.10
N GLN A 154 32.63 1.14 16.21
CA GLN A 154 33.16 2.23 17.03
C GLN A 154 32.51 2.28 18.43
N GLY A 155 31.68 1.29 18.80
CA GLY A 155 30.94 1.29 20.06
C GLY A 155 29.76 2.28 20.10
N LEU A 156 29.29 2.74 18.94
CA LEU A 156 28.14 3.61 18.75
C LEU A 156 26.98 2.84 18.10
N THR A 157 25.81 3.45 17.96
CA THR A 157 24.65 2.87 17.27
C THR A 157 24.41 3.59 15.96
N SER A 158 24.18 2.83 14.88
CA SER A 158 23.81 3.37 13.57
C SER A 158 22.44 4.06 13.61
N CYS A 159 22.34 5.22 12.95
CA CYS A 159 21.08 5.93 12.84
C CYS A 159 21.02 6.88 11.63
N MET A 160 19.86 7.48 11.38
CA MET A 160 19.64 8.47 10.33
C MET A 160 19.56 9.85 10.97
N CYS A 161 20.27 10.83 10.41
CA CYS A 161 20.14 12.23 10.85
C CYS A 161 18.82 12.85 10.38
N ASP A 162 18.21 13.67 11.23
CA ASP A 162 16.88 14.26 10.98
C ASP A 162 16.92 15.52 10.07
N THR A 163 18.11 16.10 9.85
CA THR A 163 18.30 17.29 9.02
C THR A 163 18.45 16.90 7.54
N THR A 164 17.78 17.59 6.62
CA THR A 164 17.90 17.31 5.17
C THR A 164 19.34 17.36 4.64
N GLY A 165 20.18 18.21 5.22
CA GLY A 165 21.59 18.36 4.85
C GLY A 165 22.51 17.24 5.34
N ASP A 166 22.14 16.53 6.42
CA ASP A 166 22.95 15.43 6.98
C ASP A 166 22.27 14.06 6.82
N ALA A 167 21.01 14.00 6.39
CA ALA A 167 20.26 12.76 6.20
C ALA A 167 20.91 11.79 5.21
N CYS A 168 21.76 12.29 4.31
CA CYS A 168 22.54 11.49 3.35
C CYS A 168 24.01 11.33 3.74
N LYS A 169 24.35 11.66 4.98
CA LYS A 169 25.65 11.39 5.59
C LYS A 169 25.51 10.22 6.56
N ARG A 170 26.59 9.50 6.79
CA ARG A 170 26.63 8.47 7.82
C ARG A 170 26.53 9.11 9.20
N CYS A 171 25.51 8.72 9.95
CA CYS A 171 25.24 9.23 11.29
C CYS A 171 25.30 8.12 12.33
N CYS A 172 25.84 8.46 13.49
CA CYS A 172 25.89 7.59 14.66
C CYS A 172 25.24 8.29 15.86
N ARG A 173 24.88 7.51 16.88
CA ARG A 173 24.44 7.99 18.20
C ARG A 173 25.09 7.18 19.31
N MET A 174 25.22 7.75 20.51
CA MET A 174 25.85 7.06 21.66
C MET A 174 24.96 5.95 22.21
N GLY A 175 23.66 6.20 22.33
CA GLY A 175 22.64 5.23 22.71
C GLY A 175 21.32 5.47 21.98
N LEU A 176 20.35 4.56 22.17
CA LEU A 176 19.07 4.57 21.46
C LEU A 176 18.24 5.86 21.64
N ASN A 177 18.44 6.58 22.75
CA ASN A 177 17.69 7.81 23.06
C ASN A 177 18.48 9.09 22.75
N ASP A 178 19.71 8.97 22.27
CA ASP A 178 20.55 10.14 21.98
C ASP A 178 20.34 10.63 20.55
N THR A 179 20.59 11.93 20.36
CA THR A 179 20.50 12.57 19.05
C THR A 179 21.57 12.04 18.11
N CYS A 180 21.17 11.77 16.87
CA CYS A 180 22.09 11.39 15.80
C CYS A 180 23.00 12.54 15.40
N PHE A 181 24.28 12.24 15.20
CA PHE A 181 25.26 13.19 14.69
C PHE A 181 26.01 12.58 13.49
N PRO A 182 26.38 13.40 12.48
CA PRO A 182 27.20 12.94 11.37
C PRO A 182 28.64 12.65 11.84
N ILE A 183 29.28 11.65 11.24
CA ILE A 183 30.67 11.29 11.56
C ILE A 183 31.69 12.25 10.92
N ASP A 184 32.89 12.34 11.50
CA ASP A 184 34.03 13.11 10.99
C ASP A 184 35.23 12.18 10.71
N PRO A 185 35.81 12.15 9.49
CA PRO A 185 35.43 12.93 8.30
C PRO A 185 34.07 12.51 7.72
N GLN A 186 33.39 13.47 7.07
CA GLN A 186 32.07 13.24 6.48
C GLN A 186 32.10 12.09 5.46
N ASP A 187 31.17 11.15 5.64
CA ASP A 187 30.97 9.99 4.79
C ASP A 187 29.59 10.09 4.12
N ILE A 188 29.58 10.30 2.80
CA ILE A 188 28.35 10.45 2.02
C ILE A 188 27.83 9.07 1.64
N LEU A 189 26.55 8.82 1.92
CA LEU A 189 25.87 7.56 1.61
C LEU A 189 25.65 7.41 0.09
N PRO A 190 25.64 6.18 -0.45
CA PRO A 190 25.43 5.95 -1.88
C PRO A 190 24.02 6.36 -2.33
N ASP A 191 23.88 6.63 -3.62
CA ASP A 191 22.60 6.99 -4.22
C ASP A 191 21.58 5.86 -4.05
N GLY A 192 20.32 6.22 -3.78
CA GLY A 192 19.25 5.27 -3.47
C GLY A 192 19.17 4.86 -2.00
N THR A 193 20.06 5.36 -1.13
CA THR A 193 19.94 5.15 0.32
C THR A 193 18.69 5.86 0.86
N PRO A 194 17.83 5.19 1.65
CA PRO A 194 16.71 5.83 2.33
C PRO A 194 17.14 7.03 3.18
N CYS A 195 16.44 8.15 3.04
CA CYS A 195 16.59 9.34 3.87
C CYS A 195 15.23 9.82 4.38
N ILE A 196 15.21 10.85 5.24
CA ILE A 196 14.03 11.28 6.01
C ILE A 196 12.72 11.41 5.21
N GLN A 197 12.80 11.82 3.94
CA GLN A 197 11.62 12.08 3.08
C GLN A 197 11.74 11.45 1.69
N GLY A 198 12.70 10.54 1.47
CA GLY A 198 12.88 9.90 0.17
C GLY A 198 14.19 9.13 0.06
N PHE A 199 15.00 9.46 -0.94
CA PHE A 199 16.27 8.79 -1.20
C PHE A 199 17.40 9.77 -1.48
N CYS A 200 18.61 9.36 -1.15
CA CYS A 200 19.81 10.14 -1.42
C CYS A 200 20.14 10.13 -2.92
N ASN A 201 20.44 11.31 -3.46
CA ASN A 201 20.95 11.53 -4.80
C ASN A 201 22.07 12.58 -4.72
N LYS A 202 23.30 12.18 -5.05
CA LYS A 202 24.50 13.03 -4.97
C LYS A 202 24.67 13.70 -3.59
N GLY A 203 24.39 12.95 -2.53
CA GLY A 203 24.49 13.43 -1.14
C GLY A 203 23.38 14.37 -0.69
N THR A 204 22.35 14.61 -1.50
CA THR A 204 21.15 15.38 -1.13
C THR A 204 19.95 14.45 -0.99
N CYS A 205 19.14 14.63 0.05
CA CYS A 205 17.91 13.86 0.25
C CYS A 205 16.81 14.40 -0.68
N GLU A 206 16.54 13.70 -1.78
CA GLU A 206 15.46 14.03 -2.69
C GLU A 206 14.15 13.42 -2.20
N LYS A 207 13.10 14.23 -2.12
CA LYS A 207 11.79 13.75 -1.69
C LYS A 207 11.19 12.88 -2.77
N THR A 208 10.80 11.66 -2.42
CA THR A 208 9.92 10.87 -3.29
C THR A 208 8.50 11.30 -3.02
N ILE A 209 7.87 11.94 -4.00
CA ILE A 209 6.45 12.28 -3.95
C ILE A 209 5.65 10.96 -3.97
N GLN A 210 5.37 10.42 -2.80
CA GLN A 210 4.26 9.49 -2.62
C GLN A 210 3.10 10.27 -2.03
N ASP A 211 2.41 11.05 -2.86
CA ASP A 211 0.98 11.29 -2.69
C ASP A 211 0.40 12.07 -3.87
N VAL A 212 -0.60 11.48 -4.52
CA VAL A 212 -1.48 12.19 -5.47
C VAL A 212 -2.25 13.30 -4.73
N VAL A 213 -2.45 13.16 -3.42
CA VAL A 213 -3.26 14.06 -2.58
C VAL A 213 -2.52 15.37 -2.24
N GLU A 214 -1.22 15.34 -1.95
CA GLU A 214 -0.43 16.56 -1.73
C GLU A 214 -0.39 17.44 -3.00
N ARG A 215 -0.30 16.80 -4.18
CA ARG A 215 -0.39 17.50 -5.48
C ARG A 215 -1.72 18.22 -5.73
N PHE A 216 -2.83 17.74 -5.18
CA PHE A 216 -4.12 18.40 -5.38
C PHE A 216 -4.27 19.66 -4.52
N TRP A 217 -3.70 19.69 -3.33
CA TRP A 217 -3.82 20.84 -2.42
C TRP A 217 -2.88 21.99 -2.79
N ASP A 218 -1.64 21.70 -3.25
CA ASP A 218 -0.74 22.73 -3.76
C ASP A 218 -1.35 23.49 -4.96
N ILE A 219 -2.10 22.79 -5.84
CA ILE A 219 -2.79 23.43 -6.97
C ILE A 219 -3.91 24.37 -6.50
N ILE A 220 -4.56 24.07 -5.37
CA ILE A 220 -5.67 24.88 -4.83
C ILE A 220 -5.14 26.08 -4.03
N GLU A 221 -4.00 25.93 -3.35
CA GLU A 221 -3.39 27.01 -2.56
C GLU A 221 -2.64 28.04 -3.43
N ASP A 222 -2.06 27.64 -4.57
CA ASP A 222 -1.33 28.53 -5.48
C ASP A 222 -2.19 29.23 -6.56
N ILE A 223 -3.52 29.23 -6.41
CA ILE A 223 -4.46 29.88 -7.35
C ILE A 223 -4.38 31.40 -7.21
N ASN A 224 -3.36 32.01 -7.83
CA ASN A 224 -3.29 33.44 -8.03
C ASN A 224 -4.24 33.86 -9.17
N ILE A 225 -5.22 34.71 -8.88
CA ILE A 225 -6.23 35.21 -9.84
C ILE A 225 -5.59 35.72 -11.15
N ASN A 226 -4.42 36.33 -11.06
CA ASN A 226 -3.70 36.86 -12.21
C ASN A 226 -3.16 35.76 -13.15
N LYS A 227 -2.81 34.59 -12.61
CA LYS A 227 -2.30 33.44 -13.36
C LYS A 227 -3.45 32.61 -13.93
N VAL A 228 -4.54 32.47 -13.16
CA VAL A 228 -5.80 31.85 -13.62
C VAL A 228 -6.38 32.60 -14.81
N MET A 229 -6.41 33.93 -14.77
CA MET A 229 -6.95 34.72 -15.87
C MET A 229 -6.09 34.64 -17.14
N ARG A 230 -4.77 34.49 -16.99
CA ARG A 230 -3.85 34.23 -18.11
C ARG A 230 -4.04 32.83 -18.69
N PHE A 231 -4.17 31.82 -17.82
CA PHE A 231 -4.42 30.43 -18.23
C PHE A 231 -5.78 30.24 -18.92
N LEU A 232 -6.84 30.89 -18.42
CA LEU A 232 -8.16 30.93 -19.05
C LEU A 232 -8.12 31.65 -20.41
N LYS A 233 -7.28 32.69 -20.55
CA LYS A 233 -7.08 33.39 -21.82
C LYS A 233 -6.34 32.54 -22.85
N ASP A 234 -5.30 31.81 -22.43
CA ASP A 234 -4.50 30.96 -23.32
C ASP A 234 -5.25 29.68 -23.73
N ASN A 235 -6.20 29.22 -22.91
CA ASN A 235 -7.04 28.04 -23.17
C ASN A 235 -8.53 28.41 -23.21
N ILE A 236 -8.86 29.41 -24.04
CA ILE A 236 -10.22 29.96 -24.15
C ILE A 236 -11.28 28.88 -24.42
N VAL A 237 -10.97 27.86 -25.23
CA VAL A 237 -11.90 26.77 -25.54
C VAL A 237 -12.25 25.95 -24.30
N GLY A 238 -11.25 25.60 -23.48
CA GLY A 238 -11.46 24.87 -22.23
C GLY A 238 -12.23 25.70 -21.20
N ALA A 239 -11.94 27.01 -21.12
CA ALA A 239 -12.66 27.95 -20.27
C ALA A 239 -14.15 28.06 -20.65
N VAL A 240 -14.47 28.10 -21.95
CA VAL A 240 -15.87 28.11 -22.43
C VAL A 240 -16.58 26.80 -22.07
N ILE A 241 -15.92 25.64 -22.23
CA ILE A 241 -16.53 24.34 -21.90
C ILE A 241 -16.82 24.23 -20.39
N ILE A 242 -15.91 24.66 -19.54
CA ILE A 242 -16.09 24.59 -18.07
C ILE A 242 -17.17 25.56 -17.61
N SER A 243 -17.13 26.83 -18.08
CA SER A 243 -18.13 27.83 -17.70
C SER A 243 -19.53 27.46 -18.21
N THR A 244 -19.64 26.90 -19.41
CA THR A 244 -20.92 26.38 -19.91
C THR A 244 -21.40 25.20 -19.08
N ALA A 245 -20.54 24.23 -18.75
CA ALA A 245 -20.94 23.11 -17.88
C ALA A 245 -21.44 23.57 -16.51
N ILE A 246 -20.78 24.56 -15.88
CA ILE A 246 -21.18 25.12 -14.59
C ILE A 246 -22.56 25.80 -14.63
N VAL A 247 -22.94 26.39 -15.76
CA VAL A 247 -24.26 27.04 -15.90
C VAL A 247 -25.34 26.05 -16.35
N TRP A 248 -25.03 25.19 -17.32
CA TRP A 248 -26.00 24.31 -17.96
C TRP A 248 -26.32 23.08 -17.12
N ILE A 249 -25.38 22.53 -16.34
CA ILE A 249 -25.65 21.36 -15.48
C ILE A 249 -26.67 21.71 -14.38
N PRO A 250 -26.50 22.80 -13.58
CA PRO A 250 -27.51 23.18 -12.58
C PRO A 250 -28.84 23.57 -13.22
N THR A 251 -28.82 24.31 -14.34
CA THR A 251 -30.04 24.71 -15.05
C THR A 251 -30.81 23.49 -15.54
N SER A 252 -30.12 22.50 -16.10
CA SER A 252 -30.71 21.22 -16.51
C SER A 252 -31.29 20.44 -15.34
N CYS A 253 -30.59 20.40 -14.19
CA CYS A 253 -31.11 19.80 -12.96
C CYS A 253 -32.38 20.50 -12.44
N VAL A 254 -32.42 21.83 -12.49
CA VAL A 254 -33.60 22.62 -12.07
C VAL A 254 -34.78 22.39 -13.03
N ILE A 255 -34.53 22.41 -14.33
CA ILE A 255 -35.57 22.11 -15.33
C ILE A 255 -36.10 20.69 -15.13
N SER A 256 -35.22 19.69 -14.95
CA SER A 256 -35.61 18.31 -14.67
C SER A 256 -36.43 18.19 -13.38
N TYR A 257 -36.10 18.97 -12.35
CA TYR A 257 -36.87 19.02 -11.10
C TYR A 257 -38.27 19.61 -11.31
N ILE A 258 -38.38 20.71 -12.07
CA ILE A 258 -39.66 21.35 -12.40
C ILE A 258 -40.52 20.42 -13.27
N ASP A 259 -39.93 19.80 -14.29
CA ASP A 259 -40.63 18.92 -15.22
C ASP A 259 -41.17 17.66 -14.52
N LYS A 260 -40.36 17.05 -13.64
CA LYS A 260 -40.82 15.96 -12.75
C LYS A 260 -41.97 16.39 -11.83
N ARG A 261 -42.00 17.66 -11.40
CA ARG A 261 -43.10 18.18 -10.57
C ARG A 261 -44.38 18.33 -11.39
N GLN A 262 -44.31 18.88 -12.60
CA GLN A 262 -45.48 19.04 -13.47
C GLN A 262 -46.07 17.72 -13.95
N LEU A 263 -45.23 16.71 -14.21
CA LEU A 263 -45.68 15.36 -14.54
C LEU A 263 -46.50 14.74 -13.40
N LYS A 264 -46.06 14.89 -12.14
CA LYS A 264 -46.81 14.41 -10.98
C LYS A 264 -48.17 15.09 -10.84
N ASP A 265 -48.27 16.39 -11.10
CA ASP A 265 -49.53 17.12 -11.00
C ASP A 265 -50.49 16.76 -12.17
N THR A 266 -49.94 16.50 -13.35
CA THR A 266 -50.71 15.97 -14.49
C THR A 266 -51.21 14.55 -14.23
N GLU A 267 -50.39 13.69 -13.64
CA GLU A 267 -50.78 12.33 -13.25
C GLU A 267 -51.89 12.36 -12.19
N LYS A 268 -51.82 13.27 -11.20
CA LYS A 268 -52.91 13.48 -10.23
C LYS A 268 -54.22 13.89 -10.92
N LYS A 269 -54.16 14.81 -11.89
CA LYS A 269 -55.35 15.20 -12.68
C LYS A 269 -55.91 14.05 -13.52
N TYR A 270 -55.05 13.24 -14.13
CA TYR A 270 -55.46 12.04 -14.86
C TYR A 270 -56.11 11.00 -13.94
N ARG A 271 -55.51 10.73 -12.77
CA ARG A 271 -56.07 9.81 -11.76
C ARG A 271 -57.42 10.31 -11.24
N TRP A 272 -57.56 11.62 -11.00
CA TRP A 272 -58.82 12.21 -10.55
C TRP A 272 -59.93 12.12 -11.62
N LYS A 273 -59.60 12.31 -12.90
CA LYS A 273 -60.56 12.13 -14.02
C LYS A 273 -61.15 10.72 -14.12
N ASN A 274 -60.46 9.72 -13.58
CA ASN A 274 -60.92 8.32 -13.55
C ASN A 274 -61.62 7.94 -12.22
N THR A 275 -62.04 8.92 -11.41
CA THR A 275 -62.84 8.72 -10.20
C THR A 275 -64.22 9.38 -10.33
N ASP A 276 -65.27 8.77 -9.77
CA ASP A 276 -66.68 9.20 -9.89
C ASP A 276 -67.05 10.46 -9.08
N GLN A 277 -66.07 11.32 -8.74
CA GLN A 277 -66.29 12.53 -7.94
C GLN A 277 -66.52 13.74 -8.85
N LEU A 278 -67.73 14.31 -8.81
CA LEU A 278 -68.20 15.35 -9.73
C LEU A 278 -67.64 16.78 -9.47
N ILE A 279 -66.88 17.02 -8.40
CA ILE A 279 -66.39 18.37 -8.02
C ILE A 279 -64.91 18.31 -7.65
N HIS A 280 -64.07 19.11 -8.31
CA HIS A 280 -62.63 19.18 -8.05
C HIS A 280 -62.35 20.04 -6.81
N PRO A 281 -61.38 19.69 -5.92
CA PRO A 281 -61.11 20.44 -4.68
C PRO A 281 -60.75 21.92 -4.86
N GLU A 282 -60.34 22.32 -6.07
CA GLU A 282 -59.92 23.68 -6.41
C GLU A 282 -61.08 24.60 -6.87
N GLU A 283 -62.30 24.09 -7.05
CA GLU A 283 -63.44 24.93 -7.40
C GLU A 283 -64.01 25.68 -6.18
N GLN A 284 -64.10 27.02 -6.26
CA GLN A 284 -64.60 27.86 -5.20
C GLN A 284 -66.11 27.66 -4.96
N ARG A 285 -66.46 27.29 -3.74
CA ARG A 285 -67.85 27.08 -3.30
C ARG A 285 -68.53 28.43 -3.02
N ARG A 286 -69.71 28.67 -3.58
CA ARG A 286 -70.63 29.71 -3.09
C ARG A 286 -71.56 29.12 -2.03
N ILE A 287 -71.48 29.64 -0.81
CA ILE A 287 -72.34 29.23 0.32
C ILE A 287 -73.42 30.30 0.50
N ILE A 288 -74.70 29.91 0.46
CA ILE A 288 -75.84 30.79 0.77
C ILE A 288 -76.29 30.48 2.20
N TYR A 289 -76.34 31.50 3.08
CA TYR A 289 -76.79 31.35 4.46
C TYR A 289 -78.24 31.84 4.61
N LEU A 290 -79.11 30.99 5.17
CA LEU A 290 -80.46 31.36 5.64
C LEU A 290 -80.39 31.57 7.16
N GLY A 291 -80.67 32.79 7.63
CA GLY A 291 -80.54 33.18 9.03
C GLY A 291 -81.80 32.94 9.87
N SER A 292 -81.62 32.56 11.13
CA SER A 292 -82.62 32.68 12.21
C SER A 292 -81.95 33.19 13.49
N ASN A 293 -82.64 34.13 14.16
CA ASN A 293 -82.18 35.01 15.24
C ASN A 293 -82.05 34.31 16.61
N ASN A 294 -81.02 34.67 17.39
CA ASN A 294 -81.15 35.45 18.66
C ASN A 294 -79.97 35.24 19.62
N ALA A 295 -79.76 36.30 20.41
CA ALA A 295 -79.01 36.41 21.67
C ALA A 295 -77.56 36.93 21.60
N THR A 296 -77.44 38.11 22.23
CA THR A 296 -76.33 39.06 22.37
C THR A 296 -75.22 38.61 23.34
N PRO A 297 -74.05 39.29 23.33
CA PRO A 297 -72.79 38.75 23.83
C PRO A 297 -72.44 39.21 25.26
N HIS A 298 -71.55 38.48 25.94
CA HIS A 298 -70.80 39.00 27.08
C HIS A 298 -69.29 38.75 26.95
N ARG A 299 -68.59 39.77 27.42
CA ARG A 299 -67.17 40.16 27.33
C ARG A 299 -66.35 39.56 28.47
N SER A 300 -65.10 39.15 28.21
CA SER A 300 -63.93 39.55 29.04
C SER A 300 -62.60 39.04 28.48
N GLN A 301 -61.58 39.87 28.72
CA GLN A 301 -60.20 39.89 28.22
C GLN A 301 -59.24 38.96 28.98
N ALA A 302 -58.00 38.96 28.48
CA ALA A 302 -56.71 38.77 29.16
C ALA A 302 -56.23 37.32 29.31
N SER A 303 -54.95 36.97 29.25
CA SER A 303 -53.71 37.56 28.71
C SER A 303 -52.60 36.56 29.04
N HIS A 304 -51.54 36.55 28.23
CA HIS A 304 -50.16 36.18 28.57
C HIS A 304 -49.72 34.71 28.81
N PHE A 305 -48.84 34.30 27.89
CA PHE A 305 -47.45 33.84 28.09
C PHE A 305 -47.11 32.39 28.52
N SER A 306 -46.42 31.74 27.58
CA SER A 306 -45.23 30.87 27.69
C SER A 306 -45.24 29.64 28.59
N THR A 307 -44.94 28.48 28.01
CA THR A 307 -43.77 27.68 28.43
C THR A 307 -43.38 26.61 27.39
N GLN A 308 -42.07 26.39 27.30
CA GLN A 308 -41.38 25.26 26.67
C GLN A 308 -41.64 23.93 27.43
N VAL A 309 -40.95 22.86 26.98
CA VAL A 309 -40.67 21.54 27.59
C VAL A 309 -41.47 20.44 26.87
N SER A 310 -40.91 19.35 26.31
CA SER A 310 -39.59 18.69 26.37
C SER A 310 -39.13 18.23 25.00
#